data_AF-A0A3B4YLY1-F1
#
_entry.id   AF-A0A3B4YLY1-F1
#
_cell.length_a   1.000
_cell.length_b   1.000
_cell.length_c   1.000
_cell.angle_alpha   90.00
_cell.angle_beta   90.00
_cell.angle_gamma   90.00
#
_symmetry.space_group_name_H-M   'P 1'
#
loop_
_entity.id
_entity.type
_entity.pdbx_description
1 polymer ?
#
loop_
_entity_poly.entity_id
_entity_poly.type
_entity_poly.pdbx_seq_one_letter_code
_entity_poly.pdbx_strand_id
1 'polypeptide(L)'
;MGLIPDEAKSLPPPGLVNRNSLWLAGVGWCSAMLQNAINHRPPLKSGVHRQALLATIGWFIGYHISKYENYTFARLDRDMNEYVRLHPQEFAAKEKKTFAEIVEPFHPVR
;
A
#
# COMPACT_ATOMS: atom_id res chain seq x y z
N MET A 1 15.18 17.42 9.00
CA MET A 1 13.93 16.63 8.96
C MET A 1 13.95 15.80 7.68
N GLY A 2 14.18 14.49 7.76
CA GLY A 2 14.13 13.62 6.59
C GLY A 2 12.69 13.47 6.08
N LEU A 3 12.52 12.87 4.89
CA LEU A 3 11.22 12.52 4.31
C LEU A 3 10.34 11.64 5.22
N ILE A 4 10.95 11.01 6.23
CA ILE A 4 10.29 10.15 7.20
C ILE A 4 10.83 10.52 8.60
N PRO A 5 9.96 10.72 9.61
CA PRO A 5 10.38 11.06 10.96
C PRO A 5 11.06 9.88 11.67
N ASP A 6 11.87 10.16 12.69
CA ASP A 6 12.65 9.14 13.40
C ASP A 6 11.77 8.07 14.08
N GLU A 7 10.55 8.43 14.49
CA GLU A 7 9.57 7.47 15.04
C GLU A 7 9.21 6.36 14.05
N ALA A 8 9.27 6.61 12.74
CA ALA A 8 8.99 5.58 11.75
C ALA A 8 10.06 4.48 11.69
N LYS A 9 11.24 4.69 12.27
CA LYS A 9 12.28 3.66 12.40
C LYS A 9 11.86 2.53 13.35
N SER A 10 10.85 2.77 14.20
CA SER A 10 10.27 1.74 15.07
C SER A 10 9.42 0.71 14.32
N LEU A 11 8.97 1.05 13.10
CA LEU A 11 8.14 0.17 12.30
C LEU A 11 8.99 -0.86 11.56
N PRO A 12 8.48 -2.10 11.38
CA PRO A 12 9.19 -3.09 10.58
C PRO A 12 9.35 -2.57 9.15
N PRO A 13 10.57 -2.59 8.59
CA PRO A 13 10.79 -2.14 7.22
C PRO A 13 10.04 -3.05 6.24
N PRO A 14 9.56 -2.51 5.11
CA PRO A 14 8.99 -3.35 4.06
C PRO A 14 10.05 -4.33 3.55
N GLY A 15 9.62 -5.54 3.19
CA GLY A 15 10.49 -6.52 2.55
C GLY A 15 11.10 -5.97 1.26
N LEU A 16 12.29 -6.48 0.89
CA LEU A 16 12.97 -6.09 -0.35
C LEU A 16 12.06 -6.27 -1.56
N VAL A 17 11.36 -7.41 -1.62
CA VAL A 17 10.32 -7.71 -2.59
C VAL A 17 8.97 -7.43 -1.95
N ASN A 18 8.38 -6.28 -2.30
CA ASN A 18 7.02 -5.92 -1.89
C ASN A 18 6.13 -5.72 -3.14
N ARG A 19 4.81 -5.84 -2.97
CA ARG A 19 3.84 -5.74 -4.07
C ARG A 19 3.98 -4.42 -4.82
N ASN A 20 4.13 -3.31 -4.11
CA ASN A 20 4.14 -1.97 -4.70
C ASN A 20 5.43 -1.69 -5.49
N SER A 21 6.59 -2.20 -5.03
CA SER A 21 7.89 -2.08 -5.70
C SER A 21 7.94 -2.96 -6.94
N LEU A 22 7.39 -4.18 -6.87
CA LEU A 22 7.23 -5.03 -8.06
C LEU A 22 6.33 -4.35 -9.10
N TRP A 23 5.21 -3.78 -8.66
CA TRP A 23 4.28 -3.08 -9.54
C TRP A 23 4.93 -1.85 -10.19
N LEU A 24 5.59 -0.99 -9.40
CA LEU A 24 6.23 0.23 -9.91
C LEU A 24 7.47 -0.07 -10.76
N ALA A 25 8.21 -1.14 -10.46
CA ALA A 25 9.26 -1.64 -11.35
C ALA A 25 8.68 -2.12 -12.69
N GLY A 26 7.56 -2.83 -12.65
CA GLY A 26 6.82 -3.24 -13.85
C GLY A 26 6.35 -2.04 -14.68
N VAL A 27 5.80 -1.01 -14.04
CA VAL A 27 5.41 0.25 -14.70
C VAL A 27 6.63 0.93 -15.32
N GLY A 28 7.75 1.06 -14.59
CA GLY A 28 8.98 1.64 -15.11
C GLY A 28 9.54 0.88 -16.32
N TRP A 29 9.48 -0.45 -16.28
CA TRP A 29 9.86 -1.29 -17.42
C TRP A 29 8.93 -1.09 -18.62
N CYS A 30 7.61 -1.08 -18.40
CA CYS A 30 6.61 -0.80 -19.44
C CYS A 30 6.81 0.59 -20.07
N SER A 31 7.13 1.61 -19.28
CA SER A 31 7.47 2.95 -19.78
C SER A 31 8.70 2.92 -20.70
N ALA A 32 9.72 2.15 -20.35
CA ALA A 32 10.92 1.99 -21.19
C ALA A 32 10.60 1.32 -22.53
N MET A 33 9.77 0.26 -22.51
CA MET A 33 9.32 -0.41 -23.73
C MET A 33 8.44 0.50 -24.60
N LEU A 34 7.55 1.26 -23.97
CA LEU A 34 6.70 2.24 -24.65
C LEU A 34 7.56 3.30 -25.34
N GLN A 35 8.57 3.83 -24.66
CA GLN A 35 9.49 4.80 -25.24
C GLN A 35 10.25 4.22 -26.44
N ASN A 36 10.64 2.94 -26.39
CA ASN A 36 11.26 2.27 -27.53
C ASN A 36 10.27 2.12 -28.70
N ALA A 37 9.01 1.76 -28.42
CA ALA A 37 7.96 1.60 -29.42
C ALA A 37 7.64 2.92 -30.14
N ILE A 38 7.52 4.03 -29.39
CA ILE A 38 7.29 5.38 -29.94
C ILE A 38 8.43 5.79 -30.89
N ASN A 39 9.67 5.40 -30.58
CA ASN A 39 10.84 5.71 -31.40
C ASN A 39 11.06 4.72 -32.56
N HIS A 40 10.07 3.88 -32.89
CA HIS A 40 10.16 2.83 -33.92
C HIS A 40 11.35 1.88 -33.74
N ARG A 41 11.79 1.65 -32.49
CA ARG A 41 12.84 0.69 -32.14
C ARG A 41 12.20 -0.63 -31.68
N PRO A 42 12.87 -1.78 -31.86
CA PRO A 42 12.35 -3.06 -31.36
C PRO A 42 12.18 -2.98 -29.83
N PRO A 43 10.94 -3.06 -29.28
CA PRO A 43 10.65 -2.69 -27.89
C PRO A 43 11.43 -3.50 -26.85
N LEU A 44 11.58 -4.81 -27.08
CA LEU A 44 12.22 -5.74 -26.16
C LEU A 44 13.74 -5.80 -26.32
N LYS A 45 14.27 -5.61 -27.54
CA LYS A 45 15.70 -5.79 -27.84
C LYS A 45 16.51 -4.50 -27.71
N SER A 46 15.90 -3.35 -27.95
CA SER A 46 16.58 -2.07 -27.88
C SER A 46 16.63 -1.53 -26.45
N GLY A 47 17.78 -1.01 -26.03
CA GLY A 47 17.88 -0.25 -24.79
C GLY A 47 17.65 -1.07 -23.51
N VAL A 48 18.16 -2.30 -23.44
CA VAL A 48 18.06 -3.16 -22.22
C VAL A 48 18.62 -2.44 -20.97
N HIS A 49 19.68 -1.65 -21.12
CA HIS A 49 20.21 -0.83 -20.03
C HIS A 49 19.20 0.22 -19.53
N ARG A 50 18.41 0.83 -20.43
CA ARG A 50 17.33 1.78 -20.07
C ARG A 50 16.14 1.08 -19.43
N GLN A 51 15.79 -0.11 -19.92
CA GLN A 51 14.75 -0.94 -19.32
C GLN A 51 15.12 -1.32 -17.88
N ALA A 52 16.35 -1.79 -17.64
CA ALA A 52 16.85 -2.10 -16.32
C ALA A 52 16.93 -0.86 -15.41
N LEU A 53 17.37 0.29 -15.95
CA LEU A 53 17.44 1.55 -15.22
C LEU A 53 16.05 2.03 -14.78
N LEU A 54 15.06 2.04 -15.67
CA LEU A 54 13.71 2.51 -15.31
C LEU A 54 13.00 1.53 -14.37
N ALA A 55 13.22 0.23 -14.53
CA ALA A 55 12.71 -0.78 -13.59
C ALA A 55 13.30 -0.62 -12.18
N THR A 56 14.63 -0.40 -12.07
CA THR A 56 15.31 -0.22 -10.77
C THR A 56 14.92 1.09 -10.09
N ILE A 57 14.72 2.18 -10.85
CA ILE A 57 14.17 3.43 -10.30
C ILE A 57 12.75 3.21 -9.78
N GLY A 58 11.88 2.53 -10.54
CA GLY A 58 10.53 2.19 -10.11
C GLY A 58 10.51 1.36 -8.83
N TRP A 59 11.41 0.38 -8.73
CA TRP A 59 11.60 -0.42 -7.51
C TRP A 59 12.01 0.43 -6.31
N PHE A 60 13.02 1.29 -6.47
CA PHE A 60 13.54 2.16 -5.41
C PHE A 60 12.47 3.12 -4.89
N ILE A 61 11.72 3.75 -5.81
CA ILE A 61 10.61 4.63 -5.46
C ILE A 61 9.52 3.85 -4.73
N GLY A 62 9.15 2.67 -5.23
CA GLY A 62 8.13 1.84 -4.59
C GLY A 62 8.50 1.42 -3.17
N TYR A 63 9.78 1.14 -2.90
CA TYR A 63 10.25 0.84 -1.55
C TYR A 63 10.02 2.00 -0.59
N HIS A 64 10.36 3.23 -1.01
CA HIS A 64 10.19 4.43 -0.18
C HIS A 64 8.73 4.81 0.02
N ILE A 65 7.89 4.64 -1.01
CA ILE A 65 6.45 4.87 -0.93
C ILE A 65 5.83 3.88 0.06
N SER A 66 6.14 2.58 -0.03
CA SER A 66 5.64 1.58 0.93
C SER A 66 6.07 1.88 2.36
N LYS A 67 7.29 2.40 2.57
CA LYS A 67 7.75 2.82 3.89
C LYS A 67 6.95 4.00 4.45
N TYR A 68 6.63 4.98 3.60
CA TYR A 68 5.80 6.12 3.96
C TYR A 68 4.34 5.72 4.23
N GLU A 69 3.80 4.82 3.41
CA GLU A 69 2.46 4.26 3.53
C GLU A 69 2.28 3.54 4.88
N ASN A 70 3.20 2.63 5.21
CA ASN A 70 3.19 1.91 6.48
C ASN A 70 3.22 2.86 7.68
N TYR A 71 4.05 3.90 7.62
CA TYR A 71 4.11 4.91 8.69
C TYR A 71 2.81 5.69 8.83
N THR A 72 2.21 6.11 7.71
CA THR A 72 0.97 6.87 7.72
C THR A 72 -0.17 6.05 8.33
N PHE A 73 -0.32 4.78 7.95
CA PHE A 73 -1.35 3.91 8.50
C PHE A 73 -1.10 3.55 9.95
N ALA A 74 0.15 3.30 10.34
CA ALA A 74 0.49 3.02 11.74
C ALA A 74 0.18 4.23 12.64
N ARG A 75 0.47 5.45 12.18
CA ARG A 75 0.13 6.68 12.90
C ARG A 75 -1.39 6.84 13.04
N LEU A 76 -2.13 6.62 11.95
CA LEU A 76 -3.59 6.72 11.96
C LEU A 76 -4.21 5.74 12.96
N ASP A 77 -3.75 4.49 12.99
CA ASP A 77 -4.24 3.48 13.92
C ASP A 77 -3.89 3.82 15.38
N ARG A 78 -2.65 4.31 15.62
CA ARG A 78 -2.23 4.79 16.95
C ARG A 78 -3.14 5.91 17.45
N ASP A 79 -3.32 6.94 16.65
CA ASP A 79 -4.09 8.13 17.02
C ASP A 79 -5.58 7.79 17.23
N MET A 80 -6.13 6.88 16.40
CA MET A 80 -7.50 6.35 16.56
C MET A 80 -7.66 5.56 17.86
N ASN A 81 -6.75 4.64 18.15
CA ASN A 81 -6.81 3.80 19.35
C ASN A 81 -6.65 4.65 20.63
N GLU A 82 -5.80 5.67 20.60
CA GLU A 82 -5.64 6.62 21.70
C GLU A 82 -6.93 7.43 21.92
N TYR A 83 -7.57 7.90 20.86
CA TYR A 83 -8.84 8.64 20.95
C TYR A 83 -9.95 7.80 21.60
N VAL A 84 -10.11 6.54 21.18
CA VAL A 84 -11.10 5.61 21.76
C VAL A 84 -10.79 5.34 23.24
N ARG A 85 -9.50 5.21 23.60
CA ARG A 85 -9.08 5.00 25.00
C ARG A 85 -9.44 6.18 25.91
N LEU A 86 -9.36 7.41 25.39
CA LEU A 86 -9.68 8.63 26.14
C LEU A 86 -11.19 8.86 26.28
N HIS A 87 -12.01 8.34 25.35
CA HIS A 87 -13.46 8.55 25.31
C HIS A 87 -14.26 7.25 25.42
N PRO A 88 -14.14 6.48 26.53
CA PRO A 88 -14.84 5.20 26.68
C PRO A 88 -16.37 5.35 26.73
N GLN A 89 -16.87 6.54 27.06
CA GLN A 89 -18.31 6.86 27.10
C GLN A 89 -18.93 6.92 25.70
N GLU A 90 -18.17 7.42 24.70
CA GLU A 90 -18.61 7.50 23.31
C GLU A 90 -18.58 6.14 22.61
N PHE A 91 -17.63 5.28 23.01
CA PHE A 91 -17.40 3.95 22.43
C PHE A 91 -17.73 2.82 23.41
N ALA A 92 -18.93 2.87 23.99
CA ALA A 92 -19.39 1.79 24.87
C ALA A 92 -19.47 0.45 24.11
N ALA A 93 -18.89 -0.60 24.68
CA ALA A 93 -18.95 -1.94 24.11
C ALA A 93 -20.40 -2.44 24.11
N LYS A 94 -21.02 -2.50 22.92
CA LYS A 94 -22.37 -3.06 22.76
C LYS A 94 -22.32 -4.58 22.91
N GLU A 95 -23.24 -5.13 23.70
CA GLU A 95 -23.40 -6.58 23.80
C GLU A 95 -23.70 -7.18 22.42
N LYS A 96 -22.88 -8.17 22.02
CA LYS A 96 -23.04 -8.87 20.76
C LYS A 96 -24.07 -9.98 20.94
N LYS A 97 -25.33 -9.70 20.57
CA LYS A 97 -26.40 -10.69 20.58
C LYS A 97 -26.16 -11.77 19.53
N THR A 98 -26.50 -13.01 19.86
CA THR A 98 -26.35 -14.14 18.92
C THR A 98 -27.51 -14.15 17.92
N PHE A 99 -27.32 -14.78 16.76
CA PHE A 99 -28.39 -14.97 15.76
C PHE A 99 -29.57 -15.80 16.29
N ALA A 100 -29.44 -16.46 17.43
CA ALA A 100 -30.57 -17.10 18.11
C ALA A 100 -31.55 -16.09 18.71
N GLU A 101 -31.08 -14.88 19.05
CA GLU A 101 -31.90 -13.80 19.62
C GLU A 101 -32.39 -12.80 18.58
N ILE A 102 -31.73 -12.75 17.42
CA ILE A 102 -32.02 -11.80 16.34
C ILE A 102 -32.86 -12.52 15.28
N VAL A 103 -34.16 -12.20 15.22
CA VAL A 103 -35.05 -12.71 14.16
C VAL A 103 -35.13 -11.69 13.04
N GLU A 104 -34.43 -11.96 11.94
CA GLU A 104 -34.53 -11.16 10.72
C GLU A 104 -35.66 -11.68 9.82
N PRO A 105 -36.41 -10.80 9.15
CA PRO A 105 -37.46 -11.22 8.23
C PRO A 105 -36.84 -11.88 6.98
N PHE A 106 -37.19 -13.14 6.74
CA PHE A 106 -36.76 -13.86 5.54
C PHE A 106 -37.58 -13.43 4.31
N HIS A 107 -36.89 -12.87 3.31
CA HIS A 107 -37.48 -12.46 2.03
C HIS A 107 -37.06 -13.46 0.94
N PRO A 108 -37.90 -14.45 0.57
CA PRO A 108 -37.55 -15.42 -0.46
C PRO A 108 -37.46 -14.75 -1.84
N VAL A 109 -36.46 -15.12 -2.63
CA VAL A 109 -36.37 -14.76 -4.05
C VAL A 109 -37.39 -15.61 -4.81
N ARG A 110 -38.38 -14.97 -5.43
CA ARG A 110 -39.44 -15.58 -6.23
C ARG A 110 -39.34 -15.11 -7.67
#